data_AF-A0A978W1E8-F1
#
_entry.id   AF-A0A978W1E8-F1
#
_cell.length_a   1.000
_cell.length_b   1.000
_cell.length_c   1.000
_cell.angle_alpha   90.00
_cell.angle_beta   90.00
_cell.angle_gamma   90.00
#
_symmetry.space_group_name_H-M   'P 1'
#
loop_
_entity.id
_entity.type
_entity.pdbx_description
1 polymer ?
#
loop_
_entity_poly.entity_id
_entity_poly.type
_entity_poly.pdbx_seq_one_letter_code
_entity_poly.pdbx_strand_id
1 'polypeptide(L)'
;MASSAAQISFCNTAPASFRKPTFRPSTTAFSGQRLYNTTHFGSSPSSASLKLSGNNCNGWSIGPFGMASEKVTGIYLGNANSAFGAIGINCSRSSSFHCFAQKTARSVSVNAQSDTAPAAGEERVVVLVIGGGGREHALCYAMKRSPSCDAVFCAPGNAGISNAGDATCIPDLDVFDSSAVISFCRKWDVGLVVVGPEAPLVAGLVNDLVKAGIPAFGPSSEASALEGSKNFMKSLCDKYGIPTAKYKTFTDASDAKQYIQEQGAPIVIKADGLAAGKGVIVAMTLEEAYEAVDSMLVKGVFGSAGFRVIVEEYLEGEEASFFALVDGENAIPLQSAQDHKRVGDGDTGPNTGGMGAYSPAPVLTKELQDLVMKSIILPTVKGMSAEGCKFVGVLYAGLMIEKKSGLPKLIEYNVRFGDPECQVLMVRLECDLAQVLLAACRGRLSEVSLNWSPGSAMVVVMASKGYPGSYQKGSLIQNLDEAENIAPSVKIFHAGTAQDSEGNYVAIGGRVLGVTAKGKDLQEARDRAYQAVEAIDWSGGFYRRDIGWRALPEKQFVTKA
;
A
#
# COMPACT_ATOMS: atom_id res chain seq x y z
N MET A 1 36.13 45.46 19.76
CA MET A 1 36.36 45.33 21.22
C MET A 1 35.02 45.07 21.89
N ALA A 2 34.99 44.54 23.12
CA ALA A 2 33.76 44.01 23.72
C ALA A 2 32.72 45.09 24.08
N SER A 3 31.44 44.72 24.04
CA SER A 3 30.32 45.49 24.61
C SER A 3 29.57 44.64 25.63
N SER A 4 29.05 45.29 26.67
CA SER A 4 28.42 44.68 27.84
C SER A 4 27.22 43.78 27.49
N ALA A 5 27.00 42.76 28.32
CA ALA A 5 25.73 42.05 28.37
C ALA A 5 24.63 42.91 29.04
N ALA A 6 23.37 42.57 28.76
CA ALA A 6 22.20 42.96 29.54
C ALA A 6 21.16 41.82 29.47
N GLN A 7 20.58 41.44 30.62
CA GLN A 7 19.49 40.48 30.69
C GLN A 7 18.14 41.19 30.45
N ILE A 8 17.20 40.54 29.77
CA ILE A 8 15.78 40.97 29.78
C ILE A 8 14.87 39.76 30.08
N SER A 9 13.90 40.02 30.95
CA SER A 9 12.93 39.10 31.55
C SER A 9 12.24 38.16 30.56
N PHE A 10 12.04 36.90 31.00
CA PHE A 10 10.90 36.10 30.54
C PHE A 10 9.59 36.75 31.01
N CYS A 11 8.52 36.66 30.21
CA CYS A 11 7.19 37.09 30.61
C CYS A 11 6.20 35.95 30.38
N ASN A 12 5.62 35.41 31.45
CA ASN A 12 4.63 34.33 31.38
C ASN A 12 3.24 34.89 31.06
N THR A 13 2.66 34.46 29.94
CA THR A 13 1.24 34.68 29.64
C THR A 13 0.54 33.34 29.43
N ALA A 14 -0.29 32.94 30.40
CA ALA A 14 -1.17 31.78 30.29
C ALA A 14 -2.30 32.03 29.26
N PRO A 15 -2.84 30.98 28.61
CA PRO A 15 -3.78 31.14 27.49
C PRO A 15 -5.17 31.64 27.92
N ALA A 16 -5.80 32.43 27.05
CA ALA A 16 -7.16 32.92 27.25
C ALA A 16 -8.22 31.81 27.11
N SER A 17 -9.24 31.84 27.96
CA SER A 17 -10.30 30.82 27.99
C SER A 17 -11.27 30.94 26.80
N PHE A 18 -11.32 29.94 25.93
CA PHE A 18 -12.36 29.83 24.91
C PHE A 18 -13.74 29.58 25.54
N ARG A 19 -14.71 30.45 25.25
CA ARG A 19 -16.12 30.25 25.60
C ARG A 19 -16.83 29.48 24.48
N LYS A 20 -17.65 28.48 24.82
CA LYS A 20 -18.52 27.78 23.87
C LYS A 20 -19.59 28.75 23.30
N PRO A 21 -19.88 28.74 21.99
CA PRO A 21 -21.03 29.44 21.45
C PRO A 21 -22.34 28.71 21.82
N THR A 22 -23.36 29.46 22.26
CA THR A 22 -24.68 28.91 22.60
C THR A 22 -25.62 28.96 21.40
N PHE A 23 -26.21 27.82 21.03
CA PHE A 23 -27.29 27.76 20.05
C PHE A 23 -28.55 28.48 20.57
N ARG A 24 -29.26 29.19 19.67
CA ARG A 24 -30.68 29.57 19.81
C ARG A 24 -31.38 29.34 18.47
N PRO A 25 -32.60 28.76 18.45
CA PRO A 25 -33.36 28.58 17.21
C PRO A 25 -34.07 29.87 16.81
N SER A 26 -34.07 30.18 15.51
CA SER A 26 -34.88 31.26 14.92
C SER A 26 -36.17 30.69 14.33
N THR A 27 -37.30 30.91 15.02
CA THR A 27 -38.63 30.56 14.53
C THR A 27 -39.21 31.67 13.65
N THR A 28 -39.50 31.38 12.39
CA THR A 28 -40.41 32.17 11.55
C THR A 28 -41.29 31.23 10.74
N ALA A 29 -42.60 31.31 10.95
CA ALA A 29 -43.60 30.57 10.19
C ALA A 29 -44.28 31.48 9.17
N PHE A 30 -44.66 30.95 8.02
CA PHE A 30 -45.71 31.51 7.15
C PHE A 30 -46.48 30.37 6.45
N SER A 31 -47.62 30.70 5.85
CA SER A 31 -48.79 29.82 5.83
C SER A 31 -49.49 29.66 4.48
N GLY A 32 -50.00 28.45 4.21
CA GLY A 32 -50.95 28.15 3.12
C GLY A 32 -50.28 27.82 1.77
N GLN A 33 -50.97 27.16 0.83
CA GLN A 33 -52.34 26.63 0.81
C GLN A 33 -52.39 25.21 0.20
N ARG A 34 -53.52 24.51 0.33
CA ARG A 34 -53.79 23.23 -0.35
C ARG A 34 -54.23 23.46 -1.80
N LEU A 35 -53.93 22.50 -2.69
CA LEU A 35 -54.83 22.08 -3.75
C LEU A 35 -54.95 20.55 -3.76
N TYR A 36 -56.02 20.04 -4.37
CA TYR A 36 -56.45 18.63 -4.32
C TYR A 36 -56.06 17.87 -5.59
N ASN A 37 -55.83 16.55 -5.47
CA ASN A 37 -56.73 15.60 -6.13
C ASN A 37 -56.68 14.16 -5.56
N THR A 38 -57.88 13.60 -5.39
CA THR A 38 -58.22 12.16 -5.29
C THR A 38 -58.08 11.47 -6.66
N THR A 39 -58.23 10.17 -6.95
CA THR A 39 -58.97 8.95 -6.46
C THR A 39 -58.40 7.77 -7.31
N HIS A 40 -58.55 6.43 -7.17
CA HIS A 40 -59.03 5.37 -6.24
C HIS A 40 -58.66 4.01 -6.95
N PHE A 41 -58.76 2.75 -6.45
CA PHE A 41 -59.16 2.10 -5.18
C PHE A 41 -58.58 0.66 -5.15
N GLY A 42 -58.23 0.13 -3.95
CA GLY A 42 -58.42 -1.30 -3.60
C GLY A 42 -57.36 -2.34 -4.04
N SER A 43 -57.34 -3.56 -3.45
CA SER A 43 -58.01 -4.00 -2.21
C SER A 43 -57.40 -5.29 -1.63
N SER A 44 -57.03 -5.28 -0.35
CA SER A 44 -56.79 -6.47 0.50
C SER A 44 -58.11 -7.19 0.86
N PRO A 45 -58.12 -8.43 1.43
CA PRO A 45 -57.99 -8.53 2.90
C PRO A 45 -57.47 -9.87 3.53
N SER A 46 -56.88 -9.76 4.73
CA SER A 46 -56.94 -10.75 5.85
C SER A 46 -56.26 -12.14 5.68
N SER A 47 -55.94 -12.91 6.73
CA SER A 47 -56.12 -12.75 8.19
C SER A 47 -54.87 -13.25 8.96
N ALA A 48 -54.45 -12.60 10.06
CA ALA A 48 -54.73 -12.98 11.46
C ALA A 48 -54.37 -14.47 11.80
N SER A 49 -53.22 -14.83 12.41
CA SER A 49 -52.64 -14.49 13.75
C SER A 49 -53.01 -15.46 14.89
N LEU A 50 -52.01 -16.07 15.54
CA LEU A 50 -52.06 -16.41 16.98
C LEU A 50 -50.65 -16.64 17.57
N LYS A 51 -50.53 -16.59 18.90
CA LYS A 51 -49.34 -17.02 19.68
C LYS A 51 -49.57 -18.42 20.24
N LEU A 52 -48.51 -19.17 20.56
CA LEU A 52 -48.33 -19.80 21.87
C LEU A 52 -46.92 -20.36 22.09
N SER A 53 -46.61 -20.76 23.31
CA SER A 53 -45.28 -21.16 23.81
C SER A 53 -45.19 -22.66 24.14
N GLY A 54 -44.00 -23.25 24.11
CA GLY A 54 -43.75 -24.60 24.63
C GLY A 54 -42.29 -25.02 24.63
N ASN A 55 -41.70 -25.21 25.82
CA ASN A 55 -40.47 -26.00 26.00
C ASN A 55 -40.83 -27.48 26.16
N ASN A 56 -40.04 -28.40 25.60
CA ASN A 56 -39.36 -29.45 26.38
C ASN A 56 -38.45 -30.34 25.52
N CYS A 57 -37.61 -31.13 26.21
CA CYS A 57 -36.50 -31.89 25.65
C CYS A 57 -36.77 -33.41 25.56
N ASN A 58 -35.82 -34.12 24.95
CA ASN A 58 -35.50 -35.56 25.08
C ASN A 58 -36.37 -36.57 24.30
N GLY A 59 -35.68 -37.55 23.68
CA GLY A 59 -36.26 -38.75 23.07
C GLY A 59 -35.33 -39.41 22.03
N TRP A 60 -34.84 -40.63 22.30
CA TRP A 60 -34.09 -41.45 21.32
C TRP A 60 -35.05 -42.37 20.53
N SER A 61 -34.68 -42.82 19.31
CA SER A 61 -34.34 -44.24 19.02
C SER A 61 -34.29 -44.64 17.52
N ILE A 62 -33.08 -45.01 17.06
CA ILE A 62 -32.71 -46.28 16.37
C ILE A 62 -33.61 -46.85 15.21
N GLY A 63 -33.12 -46.72 13.97
CA GLY A 63 -33.08 -47.77 12.91
C GLY A 63 -34.39 -48.21 12.21
N PRO A 64 -34.34 -49.22 11.29
CA PRO A 64 -33.17 -49.96 10.75
C PRO A 64 -33.11 -50.13 9.20
N PHE A 65 -31.95 -50.63 8.69
CA PHE A 65 -31.67 -51.51 7.51
C PHE A 65 -32.47 -51.43 6.17
N GLY A 66 -31.87 -51.67 4.99
CA GLY A 66 -30.45 -51.89 4.64
C GLY A 66 -30.21 -52.71 3.33
N MET A 67 -28.93 -52.79 2.90
CA MET A 67 -28.31 -53.78 1.98
C MET A 67 -28.78 -53.86 0.50
N ALA A 68 -28.01 -54.38 -0.48
CA ALA A 68 -26.80 -55.24 -0.49
C ALA A 68 -25.81 -54.86 -1.66
N SER A 69 -24.47 -54.92 -1.55
CA SER A 69 -23.51 -56.07 -1.71
C SER A 69 -23.20 -56.48 -3.18
N GLU A 70 -22.03 -56.94 -3.65
CA GLU A 70 -20.66 -57.25 -3.11
C GLU A 70 -19.58 -56.68 -4.09
N LYS A 71 -18.32 -57.13 -4.35
CA LYS A 71 -17.32 -58.17 -3.91
C LYS A 71 -15.94 -57.65 -4.44
N VAL A 72 -14.82 -57.42 -3.72
CA VAL A 72 -13.94 -58.19 -2.79
C VAL A 72 -12.81 -59.01 -3.46
N THR A 73 -11.55 -58.54 -3.25
CA THR A 73 -10.25 -59.23 -2.98
C THR A 73 -9.20 -58.12 -2.73
N GLY A 74 -8.09 -58.20 -1.98
CA GLY A 74 -7.34 -59.26 -1.27
C GLY A 74 -5.83 -59.03 -1.57
N ILE A 75 -4.89 -58.78 -0.64
CA ILE A 75 -4.30 -59.66 0.41
C ILE A 75 -3.38 -58.80 1.36
N TYR A 76 -2.92 -59.37 2.50
CA TYR A 76 -2.14 -58.75 3.59
C TYR A 76 -0.68 -59.28 3.70
N LEU A 77 0.25 -58.53 4.33
CA LEU A 77 1.53 -58.89 5.03
C LEU A 77 2.48 -57.64 5.11
N GLY A 78 3.43 -57.44 6.03
CA GLY A 78 3.76 -58.11 7.31
C GLY A 78 5.20 -57.85 7.84
N ASN A 79 5.36 -57.33 9.07
CA ASN A 79 6.55 -57.31 9.97
C ASN A 79 7.86 -56.53 9.67
N ALA A 80 8.08 -55.43 10.42
CA ALA A 80 9.05 -55.21 11.54
C ALA A 80 10.60 -55.44 11.45
N ASN A 81 11.31 -54.61 12.27
CA ASN A 81 12.57 -54.83 13.03
C ASN A 81 13.99 -54.45 12.49
N SER A 82 14.46 -53.28 12.97
CA SER A 82 15.62 -53.06 13.89
C SER A 82 17.12 -53.21 13.49
N ALA A 83 17.85 -52.10 13.73
CA ALA A 83 19.11 -51.97 14.50
C ALA A 83 20.53 -52.19 13.89
N PHE A 84 21.36 -51.14 14.09
CA PHE A 84 22.80 -51.08 14.40
C PHE A 84 23.85 -52.04 13.76
N GLY A 85 24.91 -51.43 13.21
CA GLY A 85 26.22 -52.06 13.01
C GLY A 85 27.27 -51.10 12.44
N ALA A 86 28.39 -50.87 13.14
CA ALA A 86 29.50 -50.02 12.68
C ALA A 86 30.86 -50.70 12.94
N ILE A 87 31.80 -50.58 11.98
CA ILE A 87 33.25 -50.94 11.94
C ILE A 87 33.64 -50.93 10.44
N GLY A 88 34.85 -50.59 9.95
CA GLY A 88 36.01 -49.98 10.63
C GLY A 88 37.38 -50.25 9.94
N ILE A 89 37.99 -49.21 9.33
CA ILE A 89 39.45 -48.93 9.26
C ILE A 89 40.36 -49.60 8.17
N ASN A 90 41.24 -48.75 7.58
CA ASN A 90 42.50 -48.94 6.79
C ASN A 90 42.55 -49.77 5.49
N CYS A 91 42.84 -49.23 4.29
CA CYS A 91 43.99 -48.43 3.80
C CYS A 91 45.33 -49.19 3.59
N SER A 92 45.80 -49.28 2.33
CA SER A 92 47.24 -49.22 1.98
C SER A 92 47.54 -49.05 0.46
N ARG A 93 48.40 -48.06 0.11
CA ARG A 93 49.45 -48.08 -0.97
C ARG A 93 49.08 -48.37 -2.46
N SER A 94 49.89 -48.05 -3.48
CA SER A 94 50.82 -46.92 -3.75
C SER A 94 51.46 -47.05 -5.15
N SER A 95 51.44 -46.02 -6.00
CA SER A 95 52.37 -45.84 -7.14
C SER A 95 52.30 -44.40 -7.70
N SER A 96 53.30 -43.96 -8.47
CA SER A 96 53.42 -42.57 -8.94
C SER A 96 54.04 -42.47 -10.32
N PHE A 97 53.52 -41.58 -11.17
CA PHE A 97 54.21 -41.05 -12.37
C PHE A 97 53.76 -39.59 -12.62
N HIS A 98 54.64 -38.78 -13.22
CA HIS A 98 54.38 -37.36 -13.56
C HIS A 98 53.92 -37.22 -15.03
N CYS A 99 53.02 -36.27 -15.33
CA CYS A 99 53.41 -34.99 -15.96
C CYS A 99 52.23 -34.00 -16.11
N PHE A 100 52.55 -32.71 -16.05
CA PHE A 100 51.79 -31.49 -16.32
C PHE A 100 50.38 -31.56 -16.95
N ALA A 101 49.42 -30.95 -16.27
CA ALA A 101 48.39 -30.08 -16.88
C ALA A 101 47.92 -29.01 -15.87
N GLN A 102 47.92 -27.72 -16.26
CA GLN A 102 47.31 -26.66 -15.45
C GLN A 102 45.79 -26.70 -15.57
N LYS A 103 45.06 -26.63 -14.45
CA LYS A 103 43.68 -26.14 -14.39
C LYS A 103 43.33 -25.64 -13.00
N THR A 104 42.62 -24.52 -12.94
CA THR A 104 42.24 -23.83 -11.70
C THR A 104 41.02 -24.47 -11.05
N ALA A 105 41.17 -24.97 -9.82
CA ALA A 105 40.06 -25.50 -9.04
C ALA A 105 39.41 -24.38 -8.21
N ARG A 106 38.21 -23.91 -8.61
CA ARG A 106 37.29 -23.24 -7.68
C ARG A 106 36.59 -24.33 -6.87
N SER A 107 36.77 -24.32 -5.55
CA SER A 107 36.05 -25.20 -4.64
C SER A 107 34.57 -24.79 -4.53
N VAL A 108 33.67 -25.59 -5.10
CA VAL A 108 32.22 -25.44 -4.87
C VAL A 108 31.86 -26.20 -3.60
N SER A 109 31.76 -25.48 -2.48
CA SER A 109 31.23 -26.01 -1.23
C SER A 109 29.71 -26.01 -1.29
N VAL A 110 29.12 -27.19 -1.50
CA VAL A 110 27.66 -27.38 -1.41
C VAL A 110 27.26 -27.43 0.06
N ASN A 111 26.76 -26.32 0.60
CA ASN A 111 26.06 -26.34 1.88
C ASN A 111 24.68 -26.97 1.67
N ALA A 112 24.40 -28.01 2.44
CA ALA A 112 23.04 -28.57 2.54
C ALA A 112 22.08 -27.57 3.20
N GLN A 113 20.79 -27.82 3.06
CA GLN A 113 19.72 -26.99 3.63
C GLN A 113 19.91 -26.82 5.14
N SER A 114 19.74 -25.59 5.61
CA SER A 114 19.62 -25.28 7.04
C SER A 114 18.18 -24.92 7.33
N ASP A 115 17.44 -25.86 7.92
CA ASP A 115 16.16 -25.57 8.57
C ASP A 115 16.45 -24.66 9.77
N THR A 116 16.30 -23.36 9.56
CA THR A 116 16.58 -22.34 10.56
C THR A 116 15.40 -22.20 11.50
N ALA A 117 15.43 -22.97 12.60
CA ALA A 117 14.74 -22.55 13.81
C ALA A 117 15.18 -21.11 14.16
N PRO A 118 14.28 -20.24 14.63
CA PRO A 118 14.59 -18.83 14.89
C PRO A 118 15.72 -18.69 15.91
N ALA A 119 16.57 -17.68 15.73
CA ALA A 119 17.68 -17.41 16.63
C ALA A 119 17.13 -17.11 18.03
N ALA A 120 17.69 -17.76 19.05
CA ALA A 120 17.21 -17.67 20.43
C ALA A 120 17.49 -16.27 21.02
N GLY A 121 16.57 -15.33 20.82
CA GLY A 121 16.66 -13.96 21.33
C GLY A 121 15.77 -12.93 20.64
N GLU A 122 15.15 -13.25 19.50
CA GLU A 122 14.34 -12.28 18.74
C GLU A 122 12.90 -12.16 19.27
N GLU A 123 12.44 -10.91 19.42
CA GLU A 123 11.15 -10.55 20.01
C GLU A 123 10.01 -10.79 19.01
N ARG A 124 9.14 -11.74 19.32
CA ARG A 124 7.95 -12.03 18.50
C ARG A 124 6.77 -11.18 18.96
N VAL A 125 5.96 -10.70 18.01
CA VAL A 125 4.85 -9.77 18.26
C VAL A 125 3.58 -10.14 17.49
N VAL A 126 2.43 -9.84 18.10
CA VAL A 126 1.14 -9.76 17.40
C VAL A 126 1.08 -8.43 16.64
N VAL A 127 0.70 -8.47 15.37
CA VAL A 127 0.66 -7.32 14.46
C VAL A 127 -0.78 -6.94 14.09
N LEU A 128 -1.11 -5.65 14.11
CA LEU A 128 -2.36 -5.10 13.57
C LEU A 128 -2.07 -4.22 12.35
N VAL A 129 -2.54 -4.64 11.17
CA VAL A 129 -2.49 -3.84 9.93
C VAL A 129 -3.77 -3.00 9.82
N ILE A 130 -3.63 -1.68 9.69
CA ILE A 130 -4.75 -0.75 9.47
C ILE A 130 -4.94 -0.54 7.96
N GLY A 131 -6.17 -0.77 7.48
CA GLY A 131 -6.60 -0.62 6.09
C GLY A 131 -7.32 -1.87 5.54
N GLY A 132 -7.33 -2.03 4.22
CA GLY A 132 -8.07 -3.10 3.52
C GLY A 132 -7.93 -3.12 2.00
N GLY A 133 -6.97 -2.39 1.42
CA GLY A 133 -6.60 -2.45 0.01
C GLY A 133 -5.56 -3.53 -0.32
N GLY A 134 -5.12 -3.57 -1.58
CA GLY A 134 -4.15 -4.58 -2.05
C GLY A 134 -2.78 -4.46 -1.38
N ARG A 135 -2.34 -3.23 -1.08
CA ARG A 135 -1.20 -2.94 -0.20
C ARG A 135 -1.34 -3.57 1.19
N GLU A 136 -2.50 -3.45 1.84
CA GLU A 136 -2.68 -4.05 3.17
C GLU A 136 -2.73 -5.58 3.11
N HIS A 137 -3.30 -6.17 2.05
CA HIS A 137 -3.21 -7.61 1.79
C HIS A 137 -1.74 -8.03 1.61
N ALA A 138 -0.96 -7.30 0.82
CA ALA A 138 0.47 -7.56 0.61
C ALA A 138 1.30 -7.42 1.90
N LEU A 139 0.96 -6.48 2.78
CA LEU A 139 1.56 -6.35 4.12
C LEU A 139 1.21 -7.55 5.01
N CYS A 140 -0.05 -8.00 5.04
CA CYS A 140 -0.47 -9.18 5.78
C CYS A 140 0.26 -10.44 5.30
N TYR A 141 0.33 -10.65 3.98
CA TYR A 141 1.08 -11.73 3.31
C TYR A 141 2.59 -11.72 3.63
N ALA A 142 3.19 -10.55 3.87
CA ALA A 142 4.58 -10.45 4.31
C ALA A 142 4.73 -10.71 5.82
N MET A 143 3.83 -10.19 6.65
CA MET A 143 3.85 -10.41 8.11
C MET A 143 3.63 -11.88 8.48
N LYS A 144 2.73 -12.59 7.80
CA LYS A 144 2.53 -14.04 7.97
C LYS A 144 3.77 -14.89 7.61
N ARG A 145 4.75 -14.33 6.90
CA ARG A 145 6.05 -14.97 6.59
C ARG A 145 7.21 -14.48 7.47
N SER A 146 6.98 -13.50 8.35
CA SER A 146 7.97 -13.02 9.32
C SER A 146 8.05 -13.97 10.51
N PRO A 147 9.23 -14.51 10.87
CA PRO A 147 9.36 -15.36 12.05
C PRO A 147 9.10 -14.61 13.36
N SER A 148 9.33 -13.29 13.42
CA SER A 148 8.99 -12.41 14.53
C SER A 148 7.50 -12.01 14.59
N CYS A 149 6.65 -12.54 13.71
CA CYS A 149 5.21 -12.37 13.82
C CYS A 149 4.57 -13.60 14.47
N ASP A 150 3.75 -13.38 15.51
CA ASP A 150 2.93 -14.44 16.15
C ASP A 150 1.55 -14.59 15.51
N ALA A 151 0.89 -13.46 15.23
CA ALA A 151 -0.41 -13.40 14.59
C ALA A 151 -0.60 -12.06 13.88
N VAL A 152 -1.38 -12.07 12.79
CA VAL A 152 -1.74 -10.86 12.03
C VAL A 152 -3.24 -10.61 12.14
N PHE A 153 -3.60 -9.43 12.62
CA PHE A 153 -4.94 -8.84 12.50
C PHE A 153 -4.94 -7.78 11.39
N CYS A 154 -6.08 -7.57 10.74
CA CYS A 154 -6.26 -6.48 9.77
C CYS A 154 -7.60 -5.77 10.02
N ALA A 155 -7.63 -4.43 10.01
CA ALA A 155 -8.82 -3.65 10.33
C ALA A 155 -9.05 -2.50 9.32
N PRO A 156 -10.19 -2.47 8.60
CA PRO A 156 -11.24 -3.49 8.54
C PRO A 156 -10.83 -4.78 7.79
N GLY A 157 -9.75 -4.73 6.98
CA GLY A 157 -9.38 -5.81 6.07
C GLY A 157 -10.29 -5.93 4.85
N ASN A 158 -10.24 -7.08 4.17
CA ASN A 158 -11.18 -7.44 3.09
C ASN A 158 -11.33 -8.99 2.99
N ALA A 159 -12.33 -9.45 2.23
CA ALA A 159 -12.66 -10.88 2.14
C ALA A 159 -11.47 -11.75 1.67
N GLY A 160 -10.65 -11.27 0.74
CA GLY A 160 -9.49 -12.02 0.26
C GLY A 160 -8.40 -12.17 1.31
N ILE A 161 -8.18 -11.17 2.18
CA ILE A 161 -7.20 -11.24 3.28
C ILE A 161 -7.60 -12.36 4.26
N SER A 162 -8.88 -12.44 4.62
CA SER A 162 -9.42 -13.50 5.47
C SER A 162 -9.30 -14.88 4.80
N ASN A 163 -9.66 -14.98 3.52
CA ASN A 163 -9.80 -16.28 2.85
C ASN A 163 -8.46 -16.88 2.39
N ALA A 164 -7.47 -16.04 2.07
CA ALA A 164 -6.07 -16.47 1.97
C ALA A 164 -5.48 -16.85 3.35
N GLY A 165 -6.21 -16.55 4.44
CA GLY A 165 -5.75 -16.69 5.82
C GLY A 165 -4.52 -15.82 6.11
N ASP A 166 -4.37 -14.68 5.42
CA ASP A 166 -3.20 -13.81 5.54
C ASP A 166 -3.29 -12.86 6.75
N ALA A 167 -4.51 -12.56 7.21
CA ALA A 167 -4.78 -12.00 8.53
C ALA A 167 -6.19 -12.33 9.00
N THR A 168 -6.43 -12.23 10.31
CA THR A 168 -7.80 -12.20 10.87
C THR A 168 -8.36 -10.79 10.68
N CYS A 169 -9.34 -10.62 9.79
CA CYS A 169 -9.96 -9.31 9.56
C CYS A 169 -10.97 -8.94 10.66
N ILE A 170 -10.95 -7.68 11.08
CA ILE A 170 -11.77 -7.11 12.15
C ILE A 170 -12.62 -5.97 11.56
N PRO A 171 -13.74 -6.27 10.88
CA PRO A 171 -14.51 -5.27 10.12
C PRO A 171 -15.19 -4.22 10.99
N ASP A 172 -15.52 -4.56 12.25
CA ASP A 172 -16.24 -3.69 13.18
C ASP A 172 -15.34 -2.74 13.99
N LEU A 173 -14.01 -2.76 13.77
CA LEU A 173 -13.09 -1.85 14.44
C LEU A 173 -12.98 -0.54 13.65
N ASP A 174 -13.59 0.53 14.18
CA ASP A 174 -13.39 1.88 13.64
C ASP A 174 -11.94 2.33 13.85
N VAL A 175 -11.21 2.46 12.74
CA VAL A 175 -9.80 2.86 12.72
C VAL A 175 -9.60 4.37 12.88
N PHE A 176 -10.68 5.15 12.95
CA PHE A 176 -10.66 6.58 13.28
C PHE A 176 -10.96 6.86 14.77
N ASP A 177 -11.40 5.86 15.55
CA ASP A 177 -11.43 5.95 17.02
C ASP A 177 -10.13 5.35 17.60
N SER A 178 -9.15 6.23 17.87
CA SER A 178 -7.91 5.85 18.59
C SER A 178 -8.19 5.07 19.87
N SER A 179 -9.28 5.35 20.59
CA SER A 179 -9.63 4.67 21.84
C SER A 179 -10.08 3.23 21.62
N ALA A 180 -10.84 2.99 20.54
CA ALA A 180 -11.21 1.63 20.12
C ALA A 180 -9.99 0.84 19.68
N VAL A 181 -9.10 1.42 18.87
CA VAL A 181 -7.86 0.76 18.40
C VAL A 181 -6.92 0.46 19.57
N ILE A 182 -6.67 1.41 20.48
CA ILE A 182 -5.87 1.19 21.71
C ILE A 182 -6.48 0.08 22.58
N SER A 183 -7.82 0.04 22.71
CA SER A 183 -8.51 -0.98 23.49
C SER A 183 -8.43 -2.37 22.84
N PHE A 184 -8.49 -2.45 21.51
CA PHE A 184 -8.24 -3.67 20.76
C PHE A 184 -6.79 -4.15 20.97
N CYS A 185 -5.81 -3.26 20.80
CA CYS A 185 -4.39 -3.59 20.95
C CYS A 185 -4.07 -4.16 22.34
N ARG A 186 -4.62 -3.55 23.40
CA ARG A 186 -4.46 -4.03 24.79
C ARG A 186 -5.19 -5.33 25.09
N LYS A 187 -6.27 -5.64 24.36
CA LYS A 187 -7.03 -6.90 24.53
C LYS A 187 -6.31 -8.10 23.89
N TRP A 188 -5.57 -7.86 22.81
CA TRP A 188 -4.94 -8.91 21.98
C TRP A 188 -3.40 -8.88 22.00
N ASP A 189 -2.81 -8.13 22.94
CA ASP A 189 -1.35 -7.97 23.13
C ASP A 189 -0.60 -7.57 21.85
N VAL A 190 -1.16 -6.62 21.11
CA VAL A 190 -0.60 -6.12 19.83
C VAL A 190 0.68 -5.33 20.10
N GLY A 191 1.82 -5.97 19.86
CA GLY A 191 3.15 -5.38 19.99
C GLY A 191 3.56 -4.46 18.83
N LEU A 192 2.83 -4.48 17.70
CA LEU A 192 3.07 -3.59 16.56
C LEU A 192 1.78 -3.27 15.78
N VAL A 193 1.46 -1.98 15.62
CA VAL A 193 0.47 -1.52 14.64
C VAL A 193 1.17 -1.05 13.38
N VAL A 194 0.64 -1.35 12.19
CA VAL A 194 1.18 -0.92 10.89
C VAL A 194 0.09 -0.19 10.12
N VAL A 195 0.29 1.10 9.82
CA VAL A 195 -0.74 1.92 9.17
C VAL A 195 -0.50 2.00 7.66
N GLY A 196 -1.40 1.39 6.88
CA GLY A 196 -1.33 1.37 5.41
C GLY A 196 -1.81 2.65 4.72
N PRO A 197 -3.06 3.13 4.97
CA PRO A 197 -3.61 4.32 4.33
C PRO A 197 -3.22 5.63 5.03
N GLU A 198 -3.28 6.72 4.28
CA GLU A 198 -2.91 8.08 4.72
C GLU A 198 -3.92 8.73 5.68
N ALA A 199 -5.21 8.39 5.59
CA ALA A 199 -6.24 9.07 6.37
C ALA A 199 -6.10 8.87 7.91
N PRO A 200 -5.84 7.67 8.46
CA PRO A 200 -5.60 7.49 9.90
C PRO A 200 -4.27 8.12 10.39
N LEU A 201 -3.27 8.24 9.51
CA LEU A 201 -2.01 8.94 9.82
C LEU A 201 -2.26 10.44 10.04
N VAL A 202 -2.95 11.08 9.10
CA VAL A 202 -3.34 12.50 9.20
C VAL A 202 -4.32 12.75 10.36
N ALA A 203 -5.16 11.77 10.69
CA ALA A 203 -6.04 11.83 11.87
C ALA A 203 -5.30 11.70 13.22
N GLY A 204 -4.02 11.31 13.24
CA GLY A 204 -3.20 11.24 14.45
C GLY A 204 -3.25 9.91 15.20
N LEU A 205 -3.72 8.81 14.57
CA LEU A 205 -3.79 7.49 15.19
C LEU A 205 -2.42 7.03 15.76
N VAL A 206 -1.33 7.32 15.04
CA VAL A 206 0.05 7.03 15.48
C VAL A 206 0.41 7.82 16.74
N ASN A 207 0.05 9.11 16.81
CA ASN A 207 0.33 9.97 17.97
C ASN A 207 -0.31 9.39 19.24
N ASP A 208 -1.56 8.94 19.16
CA ASP A 208 -2.26 8.35 20.30
C ASP A 208 -1.75 6.95 20.67
N LEU A 209 -1.42 6.10 19.69
CA LEU A 209 -0.83 4.77 19.94
C LEU A 209 0.53 4.87 20.65
N VAL A 210 1.44 5.70 20.15
CA VAL A 210 2.77 5.91 20.74
C VAL A 210 2.65 6.49 22.16
N LYS A 211 1.75 7.46 22.35
CA LYS A 211 1.41 8.03 23.67
C LYS A 211 0.77 7.02 24.62
N ALA A 212 0.10 5.99 24.11
CA ALA A 212 -0.46 4.88 24.87
C ALA A 212 0.55 3.75 25.15
N GLY A 213 1.80 3.87 24.66
CA GLY A 213 2.88 2.90 24.82
C GLY A 213 2.93 1.79 23.77
N ILE A 214 2.14 1.89 22.69
CA ILE A 214 2.02 0.86 21.65
C ILE A 214 2.91 1.26 20.45
N PRO A 215 3.86 0.42 19.99
CA PRO A 215 4.63 0.68 18.79
C PRO A 215 3.73 0.78 17.56
N ALA A 216 3.83 1.88 16.83
CA ALA A 216 3.02 2.15 15.64
C ALA A 216 3.92 2.57 14.47
N PHE A 217 3.96 1.75 13.43
CA PHE A 217 4.68 2.01 12.20
C PHE A 217 3.86 2.93 11.29
N GLY A 218 4.27 4.19 11.26
CA GLY A 218 3.73 5.25 10.45
C GLY A 218 4.21 6.61 10.97
N PRO A 219 4.07 7.69 10.18
CA PRO A 219 4.35 9.05 10.63
C PRO A 219 3.32 9.52 11.67
N SER A 220 3.71 10.50 12.48
CA SER A 220 2.74 11.29 13.24
C SER A 220 1.89 12.16 12.30
N SER A 221 0.79 12.74 12.78
CA SER A 221 -0.03 13.66 11.97
C SER A 221 0.75 14.90 11.50
N GLU A 222 1.70 15.37 12.31
CA GLU A 222 2.62 16.47 11.97
C GLU A 222 3.61 16.05 10.88
N ALA A 223 4.17 14.83 10.97
CA ALA A 223 5.06 14.29 9.95
C ALA A 223 4.32 13.93 8.64
N SER A 224 3.02 13.62 8.74
CA SER A 224 2.13 13.35 7.60
C SER A 224 1.87 14.59 6.73
N ALA A 225 2.22 15.79 7.20
CA ALA A 225 2.12 17.03 6.42
C ALA A 225 2.95 17.01 5.12
N LEU A 226 3.91 16.10 4.96
CA LEU A 226 4.65 15.90 3.69
C LEU A 226 3.76 15.43 2.52
N GLU A 227 2.71 14.65 2.79
CA GLU A 227 1.67 14.27 1.81
C GLU A 227 0.43 15.17 1.96
N GLY A 228 0.10 15.54 3.21
CA GLY A 228 -1.08 16.34 3.55
C GLY A 228 -1.02 17.81 3.10
N SER A 229 0.16 18.43 2.97
CA SER A 229 0.32 19.77 2.39
C SER A 229 1.55 19.83 1.50
N LYS A 230 1.30 20.09 0.21
CA LYS A 230 2.34 20.33 -0.78
C LYS A 230 3.09 21.62 -0.47
N ASN A 231 2.42 22.61 0.14
CA ASN A 231 3.07 23.85 0.60
C ASN A 231 4.10 23.56 1.70
N PHE A 232 3.76 22.73 2.68
CA PHE A 232 4.70 22.31 3.73
C PHE A 232 5.91 21.58 3.12
N MET A 233 5.67 20.57 2.29
CA MET A 233 6.72 19.82 1.58
C MET A 233 7.65 20.74 0.77
N LYS A 234 7.11 21.67 -0.02
CA LYS A 234 7.90 22.62 -0.82
C LYS A 234 8.69 23.60 0.07
N SER A 235 8.09 24.11 1.14
CA SER A 235 8.76 25.00 2.10
C SER A 235 9.95 24.31 2.79
N LEU A 236 9.81 23.02 3.12
CA LEU A 236 10.89 22.19 3.62
C LEU A 236 11.99 22.00 2.57
N CYS A 237 11.61 21.82 1.30
CA CYS A 237 12.57 21.65 0.21
C CYS A 237 13.47 22.88 0.03
N ASP A 238 12.91 24.09 0.02
CA ASP A 238 13.70 25.32 -0.07
C ASP A 238 14.60 25.50 1.16
N LYS A 239 14.07 25.25 2.37
CA LYS A 239 14.80 25.42 3.64
C LYS A 239 15.99 24.46 3.78
N TYR A 240 15.90 23.25 3.23
CA TYR A 240 16.92 22.21 3.35
C TYR A 240 17.65 21.86 2.04
N GLY A 241 17.41 22.60 0.96
CA GLY A 241 18.14 22.46 -0.32
C GLY A 241 17.81 21.19 -1.11
N ILE A 242 16.60 20.65 -0.95
CA ILE A 242 16.14 19.43 -1.64
C ILE A 242 15.72 19.78 -3.08
N PRO A 243 16.25 19.09 -4.11
CA PRO A 243 15.92 19.41 -5.49
C PRO A 243 14.47 19.06 -5.83
N THR A 244 13.67 20.05 -6.20
CA THR A 244 12.28 19.91 -6.63
C THR A 244 12.00 20.87 -7.80
N ALA A 245 10.83 20.76 -8.43
CA ALA A 245 10.35 21.76 -9.40
C ALA A 245 10.22 23.14 -8.72
N LYS A 246 10.74 24.20 -9.36
CA LYS A 246 10.43 25.60 -8.99
C LYS A 246 8.93 25.80 -8.90
N TYR A 247 8.48 26.60 -7.94
CA TYR A 247 7.06 26.77 -7.66
C TYR A 247 6.73 28.15 -7.09
N LYS A 248 5.45 28.51 -7.09
CA LYS A 248 4.87 29.59 -6.29
C LYS A 248 3.44 29.22 -5.88
N THR A 249 3.02 29.66 -4.69
CA THR A 249 1.71 29.32 -4.12
C THR A 249 0.76 30.51 -4.10
N PHE A 250 -0.52 30.27 -4.35
CA PHE A 250 -1.54 31.31 -4.50
C PHE A 250 -2.85 30.95 -3.82
N THR A 251 -3.52 31.95 -3.26
CA THR A 251 -4.90 31.88 -2.76
C THR A 251 -5.86 32.77 -3.56
N ASP A 252 -5.33 33.67 -4.41
CA ASP A 252 -6.09 34.47 -5.36
C ASP A 252 -5.89 33.96 -6.80
N ALA A 253 -6.97 33.97 -7.60
CA ALA A 253 -6.96 33.44 -8.96
C ALA A 253 -6.37 34.40 -9.99
N SER A 254 -6.42 35.71 -9.75
CA SER A 254 -5.81 36.72 -10.62
C SER A 254 -4.28 36.70 -10.47
N ASP A 255 -3.78 36.65 -9.24
CA ASP A 255 -2.34 36.54 -8.95
C ASP A 255 -1.74 35.25 -9.56
N ALA A 256 -2.47 34.13 -9.43
CA ALA A 256 -2.07 32.85 -10.02
C ALA A 256 -2.01 32.92 -11.55
N LYS A 257 -3.04 33.49 -12.18
CA LYS A 257 -3.11 33.66 -13.64
C LYS A 257 -2.05 34.62 -14.18
N GLN A 258 -1.74 35.72 -13.48
CA GLN A 258 -0.64 36.61 -13.85
C GLN A 258 0.70 35.86 -13.83
N TYR A 259 0.98 35.09 -12.79
CA TYR A 259 2.23 34.32 -12.72
C TYR A 259 2.33 33.26 -13.83
N ILE A 260 1.22 32.56 -14.14
CA ILE A 260 1.16 31.64 -15.28
C ILE A 260 1.43 32.38 -16.60
N GLN A 261 0.87 33.59 -16.78
CA GLN A 261 1.11 34.44 -17.95
C GLN A 261 2.58 34.87 -18.09
N GLU A 262 3.29 35.04 -16.96
CA GLU A 262 4.72 35.38 -16.88
C GLU A 262 5.64 34.16 -17.12
N GLN A 263 5.25 32.95 -16.69
CA GLN A 263 6.05 31.73 -16.87
C GLN A 263 5.82 31.03 -18.22
N GLY A 264 4.62 31.12 -18.77
CA GLY A 264 4.21 30.36 -19.96
C GLY A 264 3.75 28.93 -19.66
N ALA A 265 3.62 28.12 -20.72
CA ALA A 265 3.25 26.71 -20.68
C ALA A 265 4.27 25.87 -21.48
N PRO A 266 4.45 24.55 -21.20
CA PRO A 266 3.70 23.74 -20.24
C PRO A 266 4.02 24.07 -18.78
N ILE A 267 3.02 23.93 -17.91
CA ILE A 267 3.09 24.27 -16.48
C ILE A 267 2.17 23.36 -15.66
N VAL A 268 2.47 23.16 -14.37
CA VAL A 268 1.72 22.22 -13.52
C VAL A 268 0.97 22.97 -12.42
N ILE A 269 -0.32 22.70 -12.26
CA ILE A 269 -1.18 23.31 -11.25
C ILE A 269 -1.64 22.20 -10.29
N LYS A 270 -1.31 22.34 -8.99
CA LYS A 270 -1.65 21.38 -7.95
C LYS A 270 -2.51 22.03 -6.85
N ALA A 271 -3.50 21.30 -6.36
CA ALA A 271 -4.27 21.66 -5.17
C ALA A 271 -3.45 21.36 -3.90
N ASP A 272 -3.41 22.27 -2.93
CA ASP A 272 -2.73 22.04 -1.64
C ASP A 272 -3.64 21.28 -0.66
N GLY A 273 -3.32 20.00 -0.42
CA GLY A 273 -4.15 19.08 0.34
C GLY A 273 -4.19 17.66 -0.22
N LEU A 274 -4.88 16.77 0.52
CA LEU A 274 -5.22 15.42 0.07
C LEU A 274 -6.33 15.47 -1.00
N ALA A 275 -5.92 15.38 -2.27
CA ALA A 275 -6.82 15.38 -3.42
C ALA A 275 -6.88 14.02 -4.15
N ALA A 276 -6.52 12.92 -3.46
CA ALA A 276 -6.56 11.54 -3.96
C ALA A 276 -5.96 11.33 -5.37
N GLY A 277 -4.81 11.97 -5.66
CA GLY A 277 -4.14 11.95 -6.97
C GLY A 277 -4.85 12.72 -8.10
N LYS A 278 -6.03 13.29 -7.86
CA LYS A 278 -6.85 14.02 -8.85
C LYS A 278 -6.61 15.53 -8.87
N GLY A 279 -6.07 16.10 -7.79
CA GLY A 279 -5.75 17.54 -7.68
C GLY A 279 -4.42 17.94 -8.30
N VAL A 280 -4.06 17.38 -9.46
CA VAL A 280 -2.85 17.71 -10.23
C VAL A 280 -3.23 17.80 -11.70
N ILE A 281 -3.02 18.96 -12.31
CA ILE A 281 -3.26 19.21 -13.73
C ILE A 281 -1.94 19.65 -14.37
N VAL A 282 -1.53 18.94 -15.42
CA VAL A 282 -0.43 19.36 -16.30
C VAL A 282 -1.08 20.08 -17.47
N ALA A 283 -0.92 21.40 -17.53
CA ALA A 283 -1.46 22.24 -18.58
C ALA A 283 -0.39 22.43 -19.67
N MET A 284 -0.75 22.09 -20.90
CA MET A 284 0.08 22.27 -22.10
C MET A 284 -0.15 23.64 -22.74
N THR A 285 -1.26 24.31 -22.44
CA THR A 285 -1.59 25.68 -22.88
C THR A 285 -1.85 26.62 -21.70
N LEU A 286 -1.93 27.93 -21.98
CA LEU A 286 -2.31 28.92 -20.96
C LEU A 286 -3.79 28.80 -20.59
N GLU A 287 -4.64 28.45 -21.56
CA GLU A 287 -6.08 28.27 -21.40
C GLU A 287 -6.38 27.11 -20.43
N GLU A 288 -5.73 25.96 -20.62
CA GLU A 288 -5.80 24.81 -19.71
C GLU A 288 -5.33 25.19 -18.29
N ALA A 289 -4.28 26.01 -18.18
CA ALA A 289 -3.75 26.46 -16.90
C ALA A 289 -4.71 27.43 -16.18
N TYR A 290 -5.40 28.29 -16.93
CA TYR A 290 -6.40 29.22 -16.39
C TYR A 290 -7.68 28.50 -15.96
N GLU A 291 -8.14 27.50 -16.72
CA GLU A 291 -9.26 26.63 -16.32
C GLU A 291 -8.92 25.80 -15.09
N ALA A 292 -7.68 25.29 -14.98
CA ALA A 292 -7.20 24.58 -13.80
C ALA A 292 -7.28 25.46 -12.54
N VAL A 293 -6.76 26.70 -12.59
CA VAL A 293 -6.83 27.66 -11.48
C VAL A 293 -8.28 27.95 -11.07
N ASP A 294 -9.17 28.22 -12.03
CA ASP A 294 -10.58 28.48 -11.74
C ASP A 294 -11.31 27.26 -11.15
N SER A 295 -10.94 26.05 -11.57
CA SER A 295 -11.50 24.80 -11.02
C SER A 295 -11.17 24.61 -9.54
N MET A 296 -9.96 25.02 -9.13
CA MET A 296 -9.46 24.85 -7.76
C MET A 296 -9.90 26.01 -6.85
N LEU A 297 -9.51 27.24 -7.17
CA LEU A 297 -9.73 28.41 -6.30
C LEU A 297 -11.15 28.97 -6.34
N VAL A 298 -11.79 29.01 -7.53
CA VAL A 298 -13.08 29.72 -7.72
C VAL A 298 -14.27 28.75 -7.60
N LYS A 299 -14.19 27.59 -8.25
CA LYS A 299 -15.26 26.56 -8.24
C LYS A 299 -15.18 25.63 -7.03
N GLY A 300 -14.07 25.64 -6.27
CA GLY A 300 -13.93 24.90 -5.01
C GLY A 300 -14.04 23.38 -5.15
N VAL A 301 -13.69 22.81 -6.32
CA VAL A 301 -13.99 21.41 -6.68
C VAL A 301 -13.35 20.38 -5.73
N PHE A 302 -12.28 20.76 -5.03
CA PHE A 302 -11.57 19.93 -4.05
C PHE A 302 -11.89 20.28 -2.58
N GLY A 303 -12.97 21.04 -2.33
CA GLY A 303 -13.40 21.44 -0.98
C GLY A 303 -12.31 22.22 -0.25
N SER A 304 -11.98 21.81 0.99
CA SER A 304 -10.95 22.47 1.80
C SER A 304 -9.53 22.37 1.22
N ALA A 305 -9.25 21.40 0.33
CA ALA A 305 -8.00 21.34 -0.42
C ALA A 305 -7.95 22.30 -1.63
N GLY A 306 -9.05 23.02 -1.92
CA GLY A 306 -9.14 23.98 -3.01
C GLY A 306 -8.69 25.41 -2.68
N PHE A 307 -8.55 25.78 -1.40
CA PHE A 307 -8.29 27.17 -0.98
C PHE A 307 -6.88 27.70 -1.31
N ARG A 308 -5.96 26.83 -1.74
CA ARG A 308 -4.61 27.21 -2.19
C ARG A 308 -4.19 26.32 -3.35
N VAL A 309 -3.61 26.94 -4.37
CA VAL A 309 -2.94 26.24 -5.47
C VAL A 309 -1.44 26.45 -5.42
N ILE A 310 -0.71 25.48 -5.96
CA ILE A 310 0.71 25.55 -6.24
C ILE A 310 0.89 25.46 -7.75
N VAL A 311 1.54 26.47 -8.32
CA VAL A 311 1.95 26.48 -9.72
C VAL A 311 3.43 26.11 -9.77
N GLU A 312 3.78 25.06 -10.51
CA GLU A 312 5.14 24.49 -10.60
C GLU A 312 5.65 24.46 -12.05
N GLU A 313 6.97 24.58 -12.23
CA GLU A 313 7.62 24.35 -13.54
C GLU A 313 7.34 22.92 -14.04
N TYR A 314 7.05 22.77 -15.33
CA TYR A 314 6.94 21.45 -15.94
C TYR A 314 8.32 20.78 -16.02
N LEU A 315 8.44 19.57 -15.46
CA LEU A 315 9.64 18.76 -15.52
C LEU A 315 9.53 17.71 -16.64
N GLU A 316 10.45 17.74 -17.59
CA GLU A 316 10.56 16.75 -18.65
C GLU A 316 11.58 15.66 -18.25
N GLY A 317 11.16 14.40 -18.21
CA GLY A 317 11.98 13.29 -17.72
C GLY A 317 11.27 11.94 -17.75
N GLU A 318 11.83 10.98 -17.03
CA GLU A 318 11.15 9.72 -16.70
C GLU A 318 10.69 9.72 -15.23
N GLU A 319 9.45 9.31 -14.98
CA GLU A 319 8.92 9.16 -13.62
C GLU A 319 9.44 7.88 -12.95
N ALA A 320 9.82 7.97 -11.68
CA ALA A 320 10.27 6.85 -10.87
C ALA A 320 9.75 6.93 -9.43
N SER A 321 9.41 5.78 -8.83
CA SER A 321 8.99 5.69 -7.43
C SER A 321 10.16 5.21 -6.56
N PHE A 322 10.67 6.08 -5.69
CA PHE A 322 11.73 5.73 -4.73
C PHE A 322 11.15 5.65 -3.32
N PHE A 323 11.54 4.63 -2.56
CA PHE A 323 11.02 4.37 -1.23
C PHE A 323 12.16 4.23 -0.22
N ALA A 324 12.07 4.92 0.92
CA ALA A 324 12.98 4.75 2.04
C ALA A 324 12.21 4.37 3.31
N LEU A 325 12.77 3.45 4.08
CA LEU A 325 12.32 3.12 5.43
C LEU A 325 13.07 4.02 6.42
N VAL A 326 12.35 4.65 7.35
CA VAL A 326 12.87 5.74 8.21
C VAL A 326 12.45 5.55 9.67
N ASP A 327 13.33 5.90 10.62
CA ASP A 327 13.12 5.74 12.07
C ASP A 327 13.16 7.05 12.89
N GLY A 328 13.10 8.20 12.20
CA GLY A 328 13.19 9.54 12.77
C GLY A 328 14.57 10.19 12.67
N GLU A 329 15.64 9.42 12.49
CA GLU A 329 17.02 9.93 12.30
C GLU A 329 17.71 9.28 11.09
N ASN A 330 17.60 7.96 10.97
CA ASN A 330 18.20 7.14 9.93
C ASN A 330 17.20 6.87 8.81
N ALA A 331 17.72 6.58 7.61
CA ALA A 331 16.93 6.06 6.50
C ALA A 331 17.70 4.99 5.72
N ILE A 332 17.03 3.89 5.37
CA ILE A 332 17.55 2.85 4.49
C ILE A 332 16.66 2.71 3.24
N PRO A 333 17.23 2.55 2.03
CA PRO A 333 16.43 2.43 0.82
C PRO A 333 15.70 1.08 0.80
N LEU A 334 14.42 1.10 0.44
CA LEU A 334 13.76 -0.09 -0.08
C LEU A 334 14.19 -0.31 -1.53
N GLN A 335 13.80 -1.44 -2.11
CA GLN A 335 14.01 -1.72 -3.52
C GLN A 335 13.21 -0.75 -4.43
N SER A 336 13.74 -0.44 -5.61
CA SER A 336 13.07 0.49 -6.55
C SER A 336 11.81 -0.13 -7.17
N ALA A 337 10.86 0.74 -7.56
CA ALA A 337 9.71 0.35 -8.37
C ALA A 337 9.30 1.47 -9.34
N GLN A 338 8.53 1.13 -10.37
CA GLN A 338 7.88 2.10 -11.26
C GLN A 338 6.41 1.71 -11.42
N ASP A 339 5.53 2.68 -11.23
CA ASP A 339 4.07 2.56 -11.31
C ASP A 339 3.52 3.20 -12.59
N HIS A 340 2.36 2.72 -13.05
CA HIS A 340 1.68 3.16 -14.26
C HIS A 340 0.40 3.89 -13.85
N LYS A 341 0.51 5.19 -13.56
CA LYS A 341 -0.59 5.99 -12.98
C LYS A 341 -1.77 6.22 -13.93
N ARG A 342 -1.53 6.29 -15.23
CA ARG A 342 -2.55 6.52 -16.27
C ARG A 342 -3.43 5.29 -16.48
N VAL A 343 -4.74 5.51 -16.72
CA VAL A 343 -5.74 4.43 -16.75
C VAL A 343 -5.61 3.51 -17.98
N GLY A 344 -5.20 4.03 -19.13
CA GLY A 344 -5.14 3.29 -20.40
C GLY A 344 -3.71 3.01 -20.88
N ASP A 345 -3.61 2.02 -21.77
CA ASP A 345 -2.36 1.67 -22.47
C ASP A 345 -1.75 2.88 -23.21
N GLY A 346 -0.44 2.90 -23.37
CA GLY A 346 0.29 4.05 -23.91
C GLY A 346 0.28 5.27 -22.98
N ASP A 347 0.04 5.05 -21.69
CA ASP A 347 -0.12 6.09 -20.66
C ASP A 347 -1.26 7.10 -20.97
N THR A 348 -2.37 6.58 -21.50
CA THR A 348 -3.53 7.37 -21.93
C THR A 348 -4.61 7.56 -20.86
N GLY A 349 -5.49 8.55 -21.07
CA GLY A 349 -6.63 8.84 -20.18
C GLY A 349 -6.26 9.53 -18.87
N PRO A 350 -7.19 9.63 -17.90
CA PRO A 350 -6.95 10.25 -16.59
C PRO A 350 -5.91 9.50 -15.74
N ASN A 351 -5.31 10.24 -14.79
CA ASN A 351 -4.54 9.66 -13.70
C ASN A 351 -5.44 8.85 -12.74
N THR A 352 -4.84 7.83 -12.15
CA THR A 352 -5.42 6.91 -11.18
C THR A 352 -4.48 6.78 -9.97
N GLY A 353 -4.84 5.99 -8.96
CA GLY A 353 -3.89 5.62 -7.89
C GLY A 353 -2.73 4.70 -8.32
N GLY A 354 -2.70 4.24 -9.58
CA GLY A 354 -1.77 3.24 -10.12
C GLY A 354 -2.51 2.02 -10.69
N MET A 355 -2.22 1.66 -11.94
CA MET A 355 -2.79 0.52 -12.69
C MET A 355 -1.85 -0.69 -12.77
N GLY A 356 -0.62 -0.58 -12.28
CA GLY A 356 0.32 -1.68 -12.25
C GLY A 356 1.74 -1.19 -12.03
N ALA A 357 2.55 -2.01 -11.37
CA ALA A 357 3.91 -1.65 -11.01
C ALA A 357 4.86 -2.84 -11.22
N TYR A 358 6.15 -2.57 -11.23
CA TYR A 358 7.17 -3.62 -11.24
C TYR A 358 8.41 -3.21 -10.44
N SER A 359 9.17 -4.21 -9.98
CA SER A 359 10.38 -4.05 -9.19
C SER A 359 11.42 -5.12 -9.56
N PRO A 360 12.71 -4.78 -9.74
CA PRO A 360 13.29 -3.44 -9.62
C PRO A 360 12.97 -2.59 -10.85
N ALA A 361 13.07 -1.26 -10.73
CA ALA A 361 12.95 -0.32 -11.85
C ALA A 361 14.34 0.02 -12.42
N PRO A 362 14.69 -0.36 -13.68
CA PRO A 362 16.00 -0.13 -14.27
C PRO A 362 16.43 1.34 -14.36
N VAL A 363 15.48 2.28 -14.48
CA VAL A 363 15.74 3.73 -14.50
C VAL A 363 16.45 4.20 -13.22
N LEU A 364 16.18 3.58 -12.07
CA LEU A 364 16.85 3.88 -10.81
C LEU A 364 18.10 3.00 -10.64
N THR A 365 19.19 3.37 -11.32
CA THR A 365 20.52 2.75 -11.13
C THR A 365 21.03 2.94 -9.69
N LYS A 366 22.02 2.16 -9.26
CA LYS A 366 22.55 2.23 -7.88
C LYS A 366 23.12 3.62 -7.57
N GLU A 367 23.80 4.23 -8.52
CA GLU A 367 24.38 5.57 -8.43
C GLU A 367 23.29 6.64 -8.26
N LEU A 368 22.18 6.48 -8.99
CA LEU A 368 21.02 7.37 -8.90
C LEU A 368 20.24 7.16 -7.58
N GLN A 369 20.12 5.92 -7.10
CA GLN A 369 19.56 5.62 -5.78
C GLN A 369 20.37 6.27 -4.66
N ASP A 370 21.71 6.18 -4.72
CA ASP A 370 22.60 6.79 -3.73
C ASP A 370 22.60 8.33 -3.81
N LEU A 371 22.43 8.89 -5.01
CA LEU A 371 22.19 10.32 -5.20
C LEU A 371 20.87 10.76 -4.57
N VAL A 372 19.76 10.06 -4.82
CA VAL A 372 18.44 10.32 -4.21
C VAL A 372 18.50 10.25 -2.68
N MET A 373 19.17 9.25 -2.12
CA MET A 373 19.39 9.17 -0.67
C MET A 373 20.12 10.42 -0.15
N LYS A 374 21.19 10.85 -0.84
CA LYS A 374 22.04 11.96 -0.41
C LYS A 374 21.41 13.35 -0.61
N SER A 375 20.65 13.59 -1.68
CA SER A 375 20.13 14.93 -2.02
C SER A 375 18.66 15.15 -1.67
N ILE A 376 17.86 14.08 -1.54
CA ILE A 376 16.42 14.18 -1.32
C ILE A 376 16.05 13.57 0.05
N ILE A 377 16.32 12.29 0.26
CA ILE A 377 15.81 11.56 1.45
C ILE A 377 16.49 12.03 2.74
N LEU A 378 17.82 11.92 2.86
CA LEU A 378 18.52 12.25 4.10
C LEU A 378 18.40 13.75 4.48
N PRO A 379 18.43 14.71 3.54
CA PRO A 379 18.10 16.10 3.86
C PRO A 379 16.65 16.29 4.34
N THR A 380 15.69 15.53 3.79
CA THR A 380 14.29 15.56 4.27
C THR A 380 14.16 15.02 5.68
N VAL A 381 14.71 13.84 5.98
CA VAL A 381 14.65 13.22 7.32
C VAL A 381 15.31 14.13 8.36
N LYS A 382 16.47 14.70 8.03
CA LYS A 382 17.15 15.70 8.86
C LYS A 382 16.31 16.96 9.05
N GLY A 383 15.66 17.45 8.01
CA GLY A 383 14.77 18.61 8.06
C GLY A 383 13.57 18.37 8.99
N MET A 384 12.88 17.23 8.82
CA MET A 384 11.75 16.83 9.66
C MET A 384 12.15 16.69 11.14
N SER A 385 13.32 16.12 11.44
CA SER A 385 13.84 16.07 12.81
C SER A 385 14.16 17.48 13.37
N ALA A 386 14.70 18.38 12.53
CA ALA A 386 15.02 19.76 12.90
C ALA A 386 13.80 20.69 13.07
N GLU A 387 12.68 20.46 12.36
CA GLU A 387 11.40 21.12 12.62
C GLU A 387 10.64 20.51 13.83
N GLY A 388 11.15 19.42 14.42
CA GLY A 388 10.55 18.74 15.57
C GLY A 388 9.49 17.68 15.24
N CYS A 389 9.24 17.40 13.95
CA CYS A 389 8.26 16.42 13.46
C CYS A 389 8.94 15.18 12.86
N LYS A 390 9.74 14.46 13.67
CA LYS A 390 10.49 13.27 13.25
C LYS A 390 9.63 12.28 12.44
N PHE A 391 10.13 11.89 11.28
CA PHE A 391 9.43 10.99 10.38
C PHE A 391 9.81 9.53 10.67
N VAL A 392 8.85 8.72 11.12
CA VAL A 392 8.94 7.25 11.15
C VAL A 392 8.01 6.72 10.06
N GLY A 393 8.40 5.66 9.34
CA GLY A 393 7.53 5.05 8.32
C GLY A 393 8.23 4.75 7.01
N VAL A 394 7.45 4.63 5.93
CA VAL A 394 7.97 4.61 4.56
C VAL A 394 7.78 5.98 3.92
N LEU A 395 8.88 6.64 3.60
CA LEU A 395 8.90 7.86 2.81
C LEU A 395 8.96 7.47 1.32
N TYR A 396 7.84 7.63 0.61
CA TYR A 396 7.73 7.41 -0.84
C TYR A 396 7.93 8.74 -1.56
N ALA A 397 9.09 8.90 -2.21
CA ALA A 397 9.37 10.00 -3.12
C ALA A 397 8.87 9.68 -4.53
N GLY A 398 7.94 10.48 -5.05
CA GLY A 398 7.69 10.56 -6.49
C GLY A 398 8.77 11.43 -7.14
N LEU A 399 9.53 10.86 -8.07
CA LEU A 399 10.67 11.52 -8.71
C LEU A 399 10.47 11.71 -10.20
N MET A 400 11.00 12.83 -10.72
CA MET A 400 11.28 13.00 -12.14
C MET A 400 12.80 12.91 -12.34
N ILE A 401 13.25 11.99 -13.20
CA ILE A 401 14.64 11.90 -13.63
C ILE A 401 14.79 12.79 -14.87
N GLU A 402 15.33 13.99 -14.69
CA GLU A 402 15.23 15.08 -15.66
C GLU A 402 16.02 14.79 -16.94
N LYS A 403 15.33 14.77 -18.10
CA LYS A 403 15.85 14.35 -19.41
C LYS A 403 17.11 15.09 -19.88
N LYS A 404 17.32 16.32 -19.38
CA LYS A 404 18.43 17.21 -19.77
C LYS A 404 19.69 17.01 -18.93
N SER A 405 19.57 16.49 -17.70
CA SER A 405 20.66 16.43 -16.72
C SER A 405 20.89 15.04 -16.13
N GLY A 406 19.92 14.13 -16.24
CA GLY A 406 19.91 12.83 -15.56
C GLY A 406 19.71 12.92 -14.04
N LEU A 407 19.46 14.12 -13.51
CA LEU A 407 19.36 14.36 -12.07
C LEU A 407 17.93 14.15 -11.56
N PRO A 408 17.75 13.61 -10.34
CA PRO A 408 16.45 13.44 -9.73
C PRO A 408 15.93 14.77 -9.16
N LYS A 409 14.67 15.10 -9.48
CA LYS A 409 13.88 16.13 -8.80
C LYS A 409 12.67 15.50 -8.13
N LEU A 410 12.40 15.90 -6.89
CA LEU A 410 11.19 15.51 -6.15
C LEU A 410 9.94 16.18 -6.78
N ILE A 411 8.94 15.38 -7.10
CA ILE A 411 7.61 15.83 -7.57
C ILE A 411 6.67 16.02 -6.36
N GLU A 412 6.63 15.03 -5.48
CA GLU A 412 5.81 14.97 -4.26
C GLU A 412 6.30 13.87 -3.31
N TYR A 413 5.87 13.94 -2.06
CA TYR A 413 5.98 12.84 -1.10
C TYR A 413 4.62 12.19 -0.83
N ASN A 414 4.65 10.87 -0.69
CA ASN A 414 3.64 10.08 -0.02
C ASN A 414 4.30 9.52 1.27
N VAL A 415 3.56 9.43 2.37
CA VAL A 415 4.12 9.17 3.73
C VAL A 415 3.88 7.74 4.25
N ARG A 416 3.49 6.86 3.33
CA ARG A 416 3.17 5.44 3.58
C ARG A 416 3.53 4.61 2.35
N PHE A 417 3.44 3.29 2.47
CA PHE A 417 3.66 2.37 1.36
C PHE A 417 2.79 2.72 0.12
N GLY A 418 3.38 2.57 -1.07
CA GLY A 418 2.68 2.71 -2.35
C GLY A 418 1.67 1.60 -2.59
N ASP A 419 0.65 1.86 -3.40
CA ASP A 419 -0.33 0.86 -3.82
C ASP A 419 -0.63 1.14 -5.31
N PRO A 420 -0.14 0.33 -6.26
CA PRO A 420 0.20 -1.08 -6.09
C PRO A 420 1.67 -1.39 -5.78
N GLU A 421 2.57 -0.41 -5.57
CA GLU A 421 4.02 -0.70 -5.46
C GLU A 421 4.39 -1.62 -4.28
N CYS A 422 3.70 -1.53 -3.15
CA CYS A 422 3.91 -2.44 -2.02
C CYS A 422 3.73 -3.92 -2.41
N GLN A 423 2.86 -4.21 -3.38
CA GLN A 423 2.52 -5.58 -3.77
C GLN A 423 3.71 -6.30 -4.42
N VAL A 424 4.45 -5.61 -5.31
CA VAL A 424 5.69 -6.14 -5.90
C VAL A 424 6.89 -6.12 -4.94
N LEU A 425 6.90 -5.21 -3.97
CA LEU A 425 7.92 -5.21 -2.91
C LEU A 425 7.73 -6.41 -1.98
N MET A 426 6.52 -6.64 -1.46
CA MET A 426 6.27 -7.67 -0.44
C MET A 426 6.51 -9.10 -0.95
N VAL A 427 6.17 -9.41 -2.21
CA VAL A 427 6.50 -10.74 -2.79
C VAL A 427 8.02 -10.94 -2.99
N ARG A 428 8.80 -9.87 -3.05
CA ARG A 428 10.27 -9.91 -3.15
C ARG A 428 10.99 -9.81 -1.81
N LEU A 429 10.32 -9.43 -0.73
CA LEU A 429 10.94 -9.28 0.58
C LEU A 429 11.24 -10.65 1.22
N GLU A 430 12.49 -10.81 1.68
CA GLU A 430 13.02 -12.04 2.29
C GLU A 430 13.52 -11.84 3.73
N CYS A 431 13.69 -10.60 4.20
CA CYS A 431 13.97 -10.32 5.62
C CYS A 431 12.70 -10.30 6.48
N ASP A 432 12.85 -10.41 7.79
CA ASP A 432 11.77 -10.32 8.76
C ASP A 432 11.15 -8.91 8.78
N LEU A 433 9.94 -8.78 8.22
CA LEU A 433 9.25 -7.49 8.16
C LEU A 433 8.81 -6.99 9.54
N ALA A 434 8.32 -7.85 10.44
CA ALA A 434 7.84 -7.40 11.75
C ALA A 434 8.99 -6.85 12.58
N GLN A 435 10.13 -7.55 12.62
CA GLN A 435 11.35 -7.10 13.28
C GLN A 435 11.85 -5.76 12.70
N VAL A 436 11.90 -5.65 11.36
CA VAL A 436 12.37 -4.44 10.66
C VAL A 436 11.47 -3.23 10.93
N LEU A 437 10.14 -3.38 10.90
CA LEU A 437 9.22 -2.28 11.19
C LEU A 437 9.22 -1.93 12.70
N LEU A 438 9.36 -2.92 13.59
CA LEU A 438 9.50 -2.69 15.03
C LEU A 438 10.83 -1.98 15.39
N ALA A 439 11.91 -2.27 14.67
CA ALA A 439 13.18 -1.54 14.79
C ALA A 439 13.03 -0.08 14.32
N ALA A 440 12.30 0.17 13.23
CA ALA A 440 11.96 1.53 12.78
C ALA A 440 11.13 2.31 13.82
N CYS A 441 10.14 1.67 14.47
CA CYS A 441 9.37 2.26 15.56
C CYS A 441 10.21 2.62 16.81
N ARG A 442 11.45 2.13 16.90
CA ARG A 442 12.33 2.23 18.07
C ARG A 442 13.62 3.02 17.81
N GLY A 443 13.80 3.61 16.62
CA GLY A 443 15.02 4.37 16.28
C GLY A 443 16.26 3.49 16.01
N ARG A 444 16.06 2.24 15.57
CA ARG A 444 17.11 1.21 15.45
C ARG A 444 17.29 0.64 14.02
N LEU A 445 17.04 1.42 12.96
CA LEU A 445 17.25 0.92 11.59
C LEU A 445 18.71 0.62 11.24
N SER A 446 19.66 1.18 11.98
CA SER A 446 21.09 0.85 11.89
C SER A 446 21.43 -0.59 12.30
N GLU A 447 20.51 -1.30 12.97
CA GLU A 447 20.70 -2.66 13.48
C GLU A 447 20.11 -3.75 12.56
N VAL A 448 19.40 -3.38 11.49
CA VAL A 448 18.70 -4.32 10.59
C VAL A 448 19.11 -4.15 9.12
N SER A 449 18.92 -5.20 8.32
CA SER A 449 19.23 -5.20 6.88
C SER A 449 18.07 -5.72 6.04
N LEU A 450 17.80 -5.08 4.91
CA LEU A 450 16.72 -5.46 3.99
C LEU A 450 17.23 -6.46 2.93
N ASN A 451 16.76 -7.71 3.01
CA ASN A 451 17.06 -8.76 2.03
C ASN A 451 15.91 -8.89 1.02
N TRP A 452 16.27 -8.98 -0.26
CA TRP A 452 15.36 -8.99 -1.40
C TRP A 452 15.70 -10.12 -2.36
N SER A 453 14.68 -10.86 -2.79
CA SER A 453 14.86 -11.99 -3.70
C SER A 453 15.48 -11.56 -5.03
N PRO A 454 16.35 -12.39 -5.64
CA PRO A 454 16.81 -12.17 -7.00
C PRO A 454 15.63 -12.16 -8.00
N GLY A 455 15.92 -11.68 -9.21
CA GLY A 455 14.92 -11.48 -10.26
C GLY A 455 13.99 -10.31 -10.01
N SER A 456 12.81 -10.37 -10.61
CA SER A 456 11.84 -9.27 -10.67
C SER A 456 10.44 -9.71 -10.24
N ALA A 457 9.60 -8.75 -9.90
CA ALA A 457 8.16 -8.94 -9.74
C ALA A 457 7.39 -7.86 -10.50
N MET A 458 6.21 -8.21 -11.00
CA MET A 458 5.26 -7.32 -11.66
C MET A 458 3.87 -7.52 -11.05
N VAL A 459 3.10 -6.44 -10.92
CA VAL A 459 1.68 -6.45 -10.57
C VAL A 459 0.87 -5.75 -11.66
N VAL A 460 -0.17 -6.41 -12.14
CA VAL A 460 -1.18 -5.84 -13.03
C VAL A 460 -2.46 -5.63 -12.21
N VAL A 461 -2.96 -4.40 -12.16
CA VAL A 461 -4.22 -4.11 -11.46
C VAL A 461 -5.40 -4.37 -12.38
N MET A 462 -6.34 -5.18 -11.91
CA MET A 462 -7.67 -5.28 -12.50
C MET A 462 -8.62 -4.32 -11.77
N ALA A 463 -9.28 -3.47 -12.55
CA ALA A 463 -10.12 -2.37 -12.08
C ALA A 463 -11.55 -2.48 -12.65
N SER A 464 -12.54 -1.98 -11.90
CA SER A 464 -13.94 -2.01 -12.29
C SER A 464 -14.18 -1.06 -13.46
N LYS A 465 -14.84 -1.53 -14.53
CA LYS A 465 -15.15 -0.71 -15.72
C LYS A 465 -15.79 0.62 -15.33
N GLY A 466 -15.14 1.72 -15.72
CA GLY A 466 -15.51 3.11 -15.39
C GLY A 466 -14.58 3.81 -14.39
N TYR A 467 -13.75 3.08 -13.63
CA TYR A 467 -12.65 3.65 -12.84
C TYR A 467 -11.67 4.42 -13.74
N PRO A 468 -11.13 5.60 -13.35
CA PRO A 468 -11.24 6.29 -12.06
C PRO A 468 -12.46 7.21 -11.88
N GLY A 469 -13.41 7.18 -12.82
CA GLY A 469 -14.73 7.81 -12.71
C GLY A 469 -15.73 6.92 -11.97
N SER A 470 -17.01 6.99 -12.37
CA SER A 470 -18.08 6.14 -11.84
C SER A 470 -18.00 4.73 -12.41
N TYR A 471 -18.06 3.71 -11.54
CA TYR A 471 -18.03 2.28 -11.90
C TYR A 471 -19.17 1.53 -11.19
N GLN A 472 -19.57 0.38 -11.75
CA GLN A 472 -20.56 -0.51 -11.13
C GLN A 472 -19.92 -1.39 -10.04
N LYS A 473 -20.73 -1.78 -9.05
CA LYS A 473 -20.35 -2.72 -7.97
C LYS A 473 -21.23 -3.97 -8.05
N GLY A 474 -20.80 -5.06 -7.41
CA GLY A 474 -21.52 -6.33 -7.38
C GLY A 474 -21.30 -7.20 -8.62
N SER A 475 -20.32 -6.89 -9.47
CA SER A 475 -19.96 -7.79 -10.57
C SER A 475 -19.15 -8.98 -10.07
N LEU A 476 -19.57 -10.18 -10.48
CA LEU A 476 -19.03 -11.48 -10.08
C LEU A 476 -17.63 -11.72 -10.65
N ILE A 477 -16.75 -12.29 -9.83
CA ILE A 477 -15.35 -12.63 -10.14
C ILE A 477 -15.17 -14.14 -9.94
N GLN A 478 -14.66 -14.85 -10.95
CA GLN A 478 -14.45 -16.31 -10.92
C GLN A 478 -13.00 -16.67 -11.28
N ASN A 479 -12.66 -17.96 -11.14
CA ASN A 479 -11.37 -18.57 -11.49
C ASN A 479 -10.14 -18.00 -10.75
N LEU A 480 -10.30 -17.47 -9.54
CA LEU A 480 -9.19 -16.86 -8.78
C LEU A 480 -8.17 -17.90 -8.33
N ASP A 481 -8.63 -19.07 -7.85
CA ASP A 481 -7.74 -20.14 -7.37
C ASP A 481 -6.99 -20.77 -8.55
N GLU A 482 -7.66 -20.98 -9.68
CA GLU A 482 -7.06 -21.42 -10.94
C GLU A 482 -6.01 -20.43 -11.45
N ALA A 483 -6.30 -19.13 -11.38
CA ALA A 483 -5.39 -18.07 -11.81
C ALA A 483 -4.16 -17.91 -10.90
N GLU A 484 -4.30 -18.10 -9.58
CA GLU A 484 -3.15 -18.10 -8.66
C GLU A 484 -2.27 -19.35 -8.83
N ASN A 485 -2.82 -20.45 -9.35
CA ASN A 485 -2.09 -21.70 -9.62
C ASN A 485 -1.61 -21.88 -11.07
N ILE A 486 -1.99 -21.01 -12.02
CA ILE A 486 -1.70 -21.18 -13.45
C ILE A 486 -0.20 -21.14 -13.81
N ALA A 487 0.60 -20.48 -12.97
CA ALA A 487 2.04 -20.30 -13.13
C ALA A 487 2.75 -20.18 -11.77
N PRO A 488 4.01 -20.61 -11.64
CA PRO A 488 4.71 -20.57 -10.36
C PRO A 488 5.00 -19.14 -9.89
N SER A 489 4.81 -18.90 -8.59
CA SER A 489 5.03 -17.60 -7.94
C SER A 489 4.10 -16.46 -8.42
N VAL A 490 2.85 -16.79 -8.76
CA VAL A 490 1.73 -15.83 -8.81
C VAL A 490 1.17 -15.64 -7.38
N LYS A 491 0.66 -14.44 -7.09
CA LYS A 491 -0.19 -14.13 -5.93
C LYS A 491 -1.19 -13.04 -6.32
N ILE A 492 -2.47 -13.26 -6.05
CA ILE A 492 -3.54 -12.28 -6.26
C ILE A 492 -3.79 -11.54 -4.94
N PHE A 493 -3.48 -10.24 -4.92
CA PHE A 493 -3.81 -9.38 -3.79
C PHE A 493 -5.17 -8.74 -3.99
N HIS A 494 -6.09 -9.03 -3.08
CA HIS A 494 -7.42 -8.45 -3.10
C HIS A 494 -7.40 -7.02 -2.53
N ALA A 495 -8.08 -6.11 -3.22
CA ALA A 495 -8.37 -4.76 -2.77
C ALA A 495 -9.89 -4.60 -2.60
N GLY A 496 -10.57 -4.05 -3.60
CA GLY A 496 -12.02 -3.82 -3.60
C GLY A 496 -12.88 -5.06 -3.85
N THR A 497 -12.71 -6.14 -3.09
CA THR A 497 -13.56 -7.35 -3.16
C THR A 497 -14.31 -7.62 -1.86
N ALA A 498 -15.55 -8.08 -1.97
CA ALA A 498 -16.30 -8.74 -0.90
C ALA A 498 -16.73 -10.14 -1.35
N GLN A 499 -17.41 -10.88 -0.46
CA GLN A 499 -18.23 -12.03 -0.85
C GLN A 499 -19.71 -11.65 -0.81
N ASP A 500 -20.53 -12.30 -1.65
CA ASP A 500 -21.98 -12.23 -1.61
C ASP A 500 -22.59 -13.25 -0.62
N SER A 501 -23.92 -13.37 -0.62
CA SER A 501 -24.66 -14.31 0.24
C SER A 501 -24.50 -15.80 -0.13
N GLU A 502 -23.95 -16.10 -1.30
CA GLU A 502 -23.66 -17.46 -1.76
C GLU A 502 -22.18 -17.82 -1.54
N GLY A 503 -21.34 -16.83 -1.19
CA GLY A 503 -19.91 -16.97 -0.96
C GLY A 503 -19.06 -16.60 -2.18
N ASN A 504 -19.65 -16.16 -3.29
CA ASN A 504 -18.89 -15.79 -4.49
C ASN A 504 -18.18 -14.44 -4.30
N TYR A 505 -17.01 -14.26 -4.94
CA TYR A 505 -16.31 -12.98 -4.90
C TYR A 505 -16.97 -11.94 -5.82
N VAL A 506 -17.17 -10.73 -5.28
CA VAL A 506 -17.78 -9.62 -6.02
C VAL A 506 -16.96 -8.33 -5.91
N ALA A 507 -16.88 -7.59 -7.02
CA ALA A 507 -16.19 -6.31 -7.11
C ALA A 507 -16.98 -5.19 -6.42
N ILE A 508 -16.38 -4.56 -5.40
CA ILE A 508 -16.97 -3.44 -4.63
C ILE A 508 -16.13 -2.16 -4.64
N GLY A 509 -14.95 -2.16 -5.23
CA GLY A 509 -14.04 -1.00 -5.33
C GLY A 509 -13.67 -0.63 -6.77
N GLY A 510 -12.93 0.47 -6.91
CA GLY A 510 -12.43 0.95 -8.21
C GLY A 510 -11.27 0.10 -8.71
N ARG A 511 -10.24 -0.09 -7.87
CA ARG A 511 -9.25 -1.18 -7.99
C ARG A 511 -9.74 -2.38 -7.20
N VAL A 512 -9.64 -3.57 -7.78
CA VAL A 512 -10.29 -4.77 -7.23
C VAL A 512 -9.28 -5.87 -6.93
N LEU A 513 -8.42 -6.20 -7.90
CA LEU A 513 -7.33 -7.17 -7.74
C LEU A 513 -6.00 -6.56 -8.18
N GLY A 514 -4.91 -6.94 -7.52
CA GLY A 514 -3.55 -6.79 -8.01
C GLY A 514 -2.95 -8.17 -8.27
N VAL A 515 -2.95 -8.60 -9.52
CA VAL A 515 -2.41 -9.90 -9.92
C VAL A 515 -0.90 -9.75 -10.04
N THR A 516 -0.18 -10.32 -9.07
CA THR A 516 1.26 -10.15 -8.91
C THR A 516 1.98 -11.45 -9.28
N ALA A 517 3.10 -11.38 -9.99
CA ALA A 517 3.95 -12.54 -10.27
C ALA A 517 5.44 -12.23 -10.15
N LYS A 518 6.22 -13.23 -9.71
CA LYS A 518 7.69 -13.21 -9.72
C LYS A 518 8.26 -13.95 -10.93
N GLY A 519 9.41 -13.49 -11.42
CA GLY A 519 10.22 -14.18 -12.43
C GLY A 519 11.71 -13.95 -12.19
N LYS A 520 12.57 -14.74 -12.85
CA LYS A 520 14.04 -14.55 -12.85
C LYS A 520 14.47 -13.21 -13.44
N ASP A 521 13.60 -12.61 -14.25
CA ASP A 521 13.73 -11.34 -14.94
C ASP A 521 12.33 -10.70 -15.11
N LEU A 522 12.29 -9.47 -15.62
CA LEU A 522 11.06 -8.70 -15.77
C LEU A 522 10.13 -9.25 -16.86
N GLN A 523 10.66 -9.92 -17.89
CA GLN A 523 9.88 -10.50 -18.98
C GLN A 523 9.11 -11.73 -18.50
N GLU A 524 9.76 -12.60 -17.72
CA GLU A 524 9.12 -13.75 -17.09
C GLU A 524 8.09 -13.33 -16.03
N ALA A 525 8.39 -12.30 -15.22
CA ALA A 525 7.42 -11.74 -14.28
C ALA A 525 6.17 -11.20 -15.01
N ARG A 526 6.36 -10.50 -16.14
CA ARG A 526 5.26 -10.01 -16.99
C ARG A 526 4.44 -11.16 -17.58
N ASP A 527 5.09 -12.09 -18.26
CA ASP A 527 4.40 -13.17 -18.99
C ASP A 527 3.56 -14.03 -18.02
N ARG A 528 4.05 -14.30 -16.80
CA ARG A 528 3.28 -14.98 -15.73
C ARG A 528 2.12 -14.15 -15.18
N ALA A 529 2.32 -12.86 -14.93
CA ALA A 529 1.26 -11.98 -14.42
C ALA A 529 0.10 -11.88 -15.42
N TYR A 530 0.38 -11.71 -16.70
CA TYR A 530 -0.66 -11.67 -17.74
C TYR A 530 -1.34 -13.03 -17.95
N GLN A 531 -0.60 -14.15 -17.86
CA GLN A 531 -1.21 -15.49 -17.91
C GLN A 531 -2.25 -15.71 -16.79
N ALA A 532 -1.99 -15.20 -15.58
CA ALA A 532 -2.95 -15.23 -14.48
C ALA A 532 -4.13 -14.27 -14.70
N VAL A 533 -3.88 -13.03 -15.15
CA VAL A 533 -4.92 -12.05 -15.50
C VAL A 533 -5.87 -12.58 -16.59
N GLU A 534 -5.37 -13.37 -17.55
CA GLU A 534 -6.16 -13.96 -18.63
C GLU A 534 -6.93 -15.24 -18.23
N ALA A 535 -6.64 -15.81 -17.04
CA ALA A 535 -7.39 -16.96 -16.49
C ALA A 535 -8.62 -16.54 -15.66
N ILE A 536 -8.61 -15.34 -15.09
CA ILE A 536 -9.69 -14.78 -14.25
C ILE A 536 -10.89 -14.41 -15.14
N ASP A 537 -12.05 -15.04 -14.93
CA ASP A 537 -13.29 -14.52 -15.51
C ASP A 537 -13.85 -13.41 -14.61
N TRP A 538 -13.73 -12.18 -15.11
CA TRP A 538 -14.41 -11.02 -14.55
C TRP A 538 -14.83 -10.06 -15.67
N SER A 539 -15.96 -10.37 -16.32
CA SER A 539 -16.56 -9.53 -17.36
C SER A 539 -16.83 -8.07 -16.95
N GLY A 540 -16.91 -7.76 -15.65
CA GLY A 540 -17.02 -6.39 -15.10
C GLY A 540 -15.70 -5.61 -15.01
N GLY A 541 -14.56 -6.28 -15.18
CA GLY A 541 -13.22 -5.71 -15.02
C GLY A 541 -12.54 -5.25 -16.31
N PHE A 542 -11.46 -4.51 -16.16
CA PHE A 542 -10.45 -4.23 -17.19
C PHE A 542 -9.06 -4.08 -16.56
N TYR A 543 -8.02 -4.12 -17.38
CA TYR A 543 -6.62 -3.96 -16.98
C TYR A 543 -5.81 -3.37 -18.16
N ARG A 544 -4.63 -2.80 -17.87
CA ARG A 544 -3.68 -2.37 -18.90
C ARG A 544 -2.86 -3.54 -19.43
N ARG A 545 -2.56 -3.58 -20.73
CA ARG A 545 -1.79 -4.65 -21.40
C ARG A 545 -0.30 -4.36 -21.51
N ASP A 546 0.11 -3.15 -21.17
CA ASP A 546 1.44 -2.59 -21.37
C ASP A 546 2.26 -2.40 -20.08
N ILE A 547 1.87 -2.99 -18.93
CA ILE A 547 2.62 -2.81 -17.68
C ILE A 547 4.08 -3.28 -17.88
N GLY A 548 5.02 -2.38 -17.59
CA GLY A 548 6.46 -2.58 -17.80
C GLY A 548 6.99 -2.24 -19.21
N TRP A 549 6.18 -1.67 -20.11
CA TRP A 549 6.56 -1.38 -21.51
C TRP A 549 7.79 -0.48 -21.66
N ARG A 550 8.06 0.41 -20.71
CA ARG A 550 9.25 1.27 -20.74
C ARG A 550 10.57 0.51 -20.49
N ALA A 551 10.49 -0.64 -19.81
CA ALA A 551 11.65 -1.47 -19.42
C ALA A 551 11.76 -2.79 -20.19
N LEU A 552 10.81 -3.10 -21.08
CA LEU A 552 10.79 -4.29 -21.92
C LEU A 552 10.63 -3.88 -23.40
N PRO A 553 11.39 -4.45 -24.35
CA PRO A 553 11.19 -4.16 -25.76
C PRO A 553 9.78 -4.57 -26.21
N GLU A 554 9.21 -3.79 -27.14
CA GLU A 554 7.84 -4.03 -27.63
C GLU A 554 7.69 -5.41 -28.28
N LYS A 555 6.96 -6.32 -27.62
CA LYS A 555 6.23 -7.39 -28.32
C LYS A 555 4.98 -6.75 -28.93
N GLN A 556 4.85 -6.77 -30.25
CA GLN A 556 3.57 -6.42 -30.90
C GLN A 556 2.51 -7.44 -30.48
N PHE A 557 1.55 -7.02 -29.66
CA PHE A 557 0.39 -7.84 -29.34
C PHE A 557 -0.52 -7.88 -30.56
N VAL A 558 -0.44 -8.96 -31.33
CA VAL A 558 -1.39 -9.25 -32.41
C VAL A 558 -2.76 -9.48 -31.76
N THR A 559 -3.62 -8.46 -31.81
CA THR A 559 -5.03 -8.59 -31.45
C THR A 559 -5.67 -9.67 -32.30
N LYS A 560 -6.09 -10.76 -31.68
CA LYS A 560 -7.13 -11.61 -32.25
C LYS A 560 -8.42 -10.78 -32.26
N ALA A 561 -8.98 -10.63 -33.46
CA ALA A 561 -10.25 -9.95 -33.71
C ALA A 561 -11.44 -10.84 -33.36
#